data_AF-A0A813G7C8-F1
#
_entry.id   AF-A0A813G7C8-F1
#
_cell.length_a   1.000
_cell.length_b   1.000
_cell.length_c   1.000
_cell.angle_alpha   90.00
_cell.angle_beta   90.00
_cell.angle_gamma   90.00
#
_symmetry.space_group_name_H-M   'P 1'
#
loop_
_entity.id
_entity.type
_entity.pdbx_description
1 polymer ?
#
loop_
_entity_poly.entity_id
_entity_poly.type
_entity_poly.pdbx_seq_one_letter_code
_entity_poly.pdbx_strand_id
1 'polypeptide(L)'
;MRMTLEIASLQINASDPEECRILVSKFLDDWHYIFVHSHLASQWDGRRTLSTAVELLELQGVGMPGGGREALLKLSEQDLIRHVADHMPAFALNSFESTALELKTVLQDITRIRTALDAGDADGVLKSFEAPEVQNNPMTINRVLRLAVEHASQKASQIRKTHLSWRSDSEARIARLTHATADAESAKRDLLEVQARLSNFRVVQSSKAVAALAALASACDAATKSSIWAAWAGHARHRKVESQLQHKFEARIEELMALTLNHKGTRLANARSAMQRSARLCDAALMNGSFSAWSQVMMASKRCGNEKKGLDQAHAQLAEAKVGQVAKAKKVLARMIQDSQWGPLVVCWQAWLQFCLEYNCEKEADEAIDALKQGAKAAAAEKLSRVKGVLHRMCTAYDQGQLSETLQGWSQLVQEEKQLQMVNAAMRKSGARLTRLRHKHVTCARGVSGRIAHQMDLIYLGECMSAWVLHTKVDALTRLYARKLEFKREQLKGVQVLFHQFASQLEQGIGSGGDDDLFSARSNAARGKLHAIPMGRGLDAGCLPRGQQQGATLLPEIHPSKQKRPLPGQYAS
;
A
#
# COMPACT_ATOMS: atom_id res chain seq x y z
N MET A 1 11.81 46.01 15.11
CA MET A 1 11.22 46.42 16.41
C MET A 1 10.96 47.92 16.53
N ARG A 2 11.69 48.84 15.87
CA ARG A 2 11.33 50.28 15.90
C ARG A 2 10.14 50.69 15.03
N MET A 3 9.80 49.94 13.97
CA MET A 3 8.64 50.24 13.10
C MET A 3 7.28 49.80 13.65
N THR A 4 7.23 49.01 14.72
CA THR A 4 5.96 48.49 15.28
C THR A 4 5.32 49.42 16.32
N LEU A 5 6.05 50.40 16.85
CA LEU A 5 5.55 51.31 17.89
C LEU A 5 4.89 52.58 17.34
N GLU A 6 5.13 52.97 16.08
CA GLU A 6 4.51 54.16 15.47
C GLU A 6 3.10 53.91 14.90
N ILE A 7 2.65 52.65 14.80
CA ILE A 7 1.35 52.30 14.21
C ILE A 7 0.20 52.39 15.24
N ALA A 8 0.51 52.38 16.53
CA ALA A 8 -0.50 52.33 17.61
C ALA A 8 -1.28 53.65 17.85
N SER A 9 -1.03 54.72 17.08
CA SER A 9 -1.69 56.02 17.27
C SER A 9 -2.59 56.48 16.12
N LEU A 10 -2.72 55.70 15.04
CA LEU A 10 -3.74 55.97 14.02
C LEU A 10 -5.04 55.33 14.50
N GLN A 11 -5.95 56.13 15.05
CA GLN A 11 -7.35 55.73 15.22
C GLN A 11 -7.95 55.54 13.81
N ILE A 12 -7.81 54.33 13.29
CA ILE A 12 -8.40 53.91 12.01
C ILE A 12 -9.92 54.01 12.17
N ASN A 13 -10.56 54.76 11.28
CA ASN A 13 -12.00 54.92 11.29
C ASN A 13 -12.59 53.62 10.72
N ALA A 14 -13.03 52.73 11.60
CA ALA A 14 -13.64 51.42 11.29
C ALA A 14 -14.84 51.45 10.30
N SER A 15 -15.25 52.62 9.82
CA SER A 15 -16.29 52.82 8.82
C SER A 15 -15.76 52.96 7.38
N ASP A 16 -14.45 53.13 7.16
CA ASP A 16 -13.90 53.22 5.80
C ASP A 16 -13.58 51.82 5.23
N PRO A 17 -14.27 51.37 4.18
CA PRO A 17 -13.99 50.08 3.55
C PRO A 17 -12.57 49.98 2.96
N GLU A 18 -11.94 51.08 2.57
CA GLU A 18 -10.55 51.06 2.08
C GLU A 18 -9.54 50.78 3.21
N GLU A 19 -9.78 51.30 4.41
CA GLU A 19 -8.93 51.00 5.57
C GLU A 19 -9.04 49.51 5.96
N CYS A 20 -10.24 48.93 5.89
CA CYS A 20 -10.45 47.50 6.10
C CYS A 20 -9.67 46.64 5.10
N ARG A 21 -9.67 47.03 3.81
CA ARG A 21 -8.91 46.34 2.76
C ARG A 21 -7.41 46.36 3.04
N ILE A 22 -6.87 47.50 3.46
CA ILE A 22 -5.45 47.64 3.84
C ILE A 22 -5.12 46.73 5.04
N LEU A 23 -5.98 46.69 6.06
CA LEU A 23 -5.80 45.83 7.22
C LEU A 23 -5.80 44.34 6.86
N VAL A 24 -6.76 43.90 6.05
CA VAL A 24 -6.85 42.51 5.59
C VAL A 24 -5.65 42.14 4.72
N SER A 25 -5.22 43.02 3.81
CA SER A 25 -4.02 42.82 2.99
C SER A 25 -2.78 42.64 3.86
N LYS A 26 -2.56 43.56 4.80
CA LYS A 26 -1.42 43.51 5.72
C LYS A 26 -1.43 42.23 6.57
N PHE A 27 -2.61 41.79 7.02
CA PHE A 27 -2.75 40.54 7.74
C PHE A 27 -2.34 39.34 6.89
N LEU A 28 -2.81 39.26 5.63
CA LEU A 28 -2.46 38.16 4.72
C LEU A 28 -0.97 38.16 4.37
N ASP A 29 -0.36 39.33 4.17
CA ASP A 29 1.07 39.47 3.93
C ASP A 29 1.89 39.00 5.14
N ASP A 30 1.55 39.48 6.34
CA ASP A 30 2.19 39.07 7.59
C ASP A 30 2.01 37.56 7.83
N TRP A 31 0.82 37.03 7.57
CA TRP A 31 0.50 35.62 7.68
C TRP A 31 1.38 34.79 6.74
N HIS A 32 1.44 35.18 5.47
CA HIS A 32 2.26 34.49 4.48
C HIS A 32 3.75 34.54 4.86
N TYR A 33 4.24 35.71 5.28
CA TYR A 33 5.62 35.89 5.72
C TYR A 33 5.97 34.95 6.89
N ILE A 34 5.13 34.91 7.93
CA ILE A 34 5.36 34.04 9.10
C ILE A 34 5.41 32.56 8.68
N PHE A 35 4.48 32.13 7.82
CA PHE A 35 4.44 30.75 7.36
C PHE A 35 5.66 30.38 6.52
N VAL A 36 6.08 31.24 5.59
CA VAL A 36 7.26 31.02 4.73
C VAL A 36 8.54 30.87 5.56
N HIS A 37 8.66 31.61 6.66
CA HIS A 37 9.82 31.54 7.56
C HIS A 37 9.72 30.41 8.60
N SER A 38 8.56 29.75 8.71
CA SER A 38 8.37 28.60 9.59
C SER A 38 8.73 27.30 8.89
N HIS A 39 9.02 26.26 9.67
CA HIS A 39 9.25 24.91 9.11
C HIS A 39 7.99 24.33 8.43
N LEU A 40 6.80 24.94 8.63
CA LEU A 40 5.56 24.55 7.96
C LEU A 40 5.60 24.82 6.46
N ALA A 41 6.44 25.75 5.99
CA ALA A 41 6.66 25.99 4.55
C ALA A 41 7.11 24.73 3.80
N SER A 42 7.74 23.77 4.48
CA SER A 42 8.12 22.49 3.89
C SER A 42 6.95 21.53 3.62
N GLN A 43 5.82 21.72 4.32
CA GLN A 43 4.66 20.81 4.29
C GLN A 43 3.39 21.46 3.75
N TRP A 44 3.32 22.79 3.74
CA TRP A 44 2.15 23.56 3.35
C TRP A 44 2.43 24.28 2.04
N ASP A 45 1.54 24.07 1.07
CA ASP A 45 1.51 24.88 -0.14
C ASP A 45 0.86 26.24 0.15
N GLY A 46 1.16 27.25 -0.68
CA GLY A 46 0.59 28.59 -0.51
C GLY A 46 -0.95 28.58 -0.44
N ARG A 47 -1.58 27.63 -1.15
CA ARG A 47 -3.02 27.42 -1.11
C ARG A 47 -3.50 26.98 0.27
N ARG A 48 -2.86 26.02 0.93
CA ARG A 48 -3.23 25.58 2.29
C ARG A 48 -2.99 26.68 3.32
N THR A 49 -1.92 27.47 3.19
CA THR A 49 -1.67 28.62 4.06
C THR A 49 -2.78 29.66 3.95
N LEU A 50 -3.16 30.02 2.71
CA LEU A 50 -4.26 30.95 2.45
C LEU A 50 -5.60 30.39 2.89
N SER A 51 -5.81 29.08 2.66
CA SER A 51 -6.93 28.33 3.20
C SER A 51 -7.04 28.63 4.69
N THR A 52 -6.02 28.32 5.48
CA THR A 52 -6.11 28.44 6.95
C THR A 52 -6.36 29.87 7.41
N ALA A 53 -5.80 30.87 6.74
CA ALA A 53 -6.14 32.28 6.99
C ALA A 53 -7.64 32.56 6.78
N VAL A 54 -8.23 32.07 5.68
CA VAL A 54 -9.66 32.22 5.41
C VAL A 54 -10.53 31.50 6.44
N GLU A 55 -10.11 30.32 6.93
CA GLU A 55 -10.79 29.60 8.01
C GLU A 55 -10.82 30.41 9.31
N LEU A 56 -9.74 31.14 9.60
CA LEU A 56 -9.66 32.00 10.77
C LEU A 56 -10.55 33.24 10.63
N LEU A 57 -10.59 33.82 9.43
CA LEU A 57 -11.50 34.92 9.10
C LEU A 57 -12.97 34.47 9.23
N GLU A 58 -13.29 33.26 8.76
CA GLU A 58 -14.63 32.67 8.92
C GLU A 58 -14.99 32.45 10.41
N LEU A 59 -14.04 31.99 11.22
CA LEU A 59 -14.22 31.85 12.68
C LEU A 59 -14.44 33.20 13.38
N GLN A 60 -13.91 34.29 12.83
CA GLN A 60 -14.18 35.66 13.28
C GLN A 60 -15.54 36.20 12.79
N GLY A 61 -16.28 35.42 12.01
CA GLY A 61 -17.62 35.76 11.52
C GLY A 61 -17.64 36.46 10.16
N VAL A 62 -16.53 36.45 9.41
CA VAL A 62 -16.54 36.93 8.00
C VAL A 62 -17.47 36.03 7.19
N GLY A 63 -18.42 36.63 6.47
CA GLY A 63 -19.40 35.90 5.66
C GLY A 63 -18.73 35.14 4.51
N MET A 64 -19.04 33.86 4.37
CA MET A 64 -18.52 33.02 3.29
C MET A 64 -19.49 33.04 2.10
N PRO A 65 -18.99 33.12 0.85
CA PRO A 65 -19.86 33.06 -0.33
C PRO A 65 -20.51 31.67 -0.46
N GLY A 66 -21.61 31.57 -1.21
CA GLY A 66 -22.41 30.33 -1.35
C GLY A 66 -21.71 29.09 -1.94
N GLY A 67 -20.41 29.17 -2.25
CA GLY A 67 -19.54 28.02 -2.59
C GLY A 67 -18.55 27.63 -1.50
N GLY A 68 -18.71 28.19 -0.29
CA GLY A 68 -17.81 28.01 0.85
C GLY A 68 -16.41 28.53 0.59
N ARG A 69 -15.45 28.02 1.38
CA ARG A 69 -14.04 28.42 1.34
C ARG A 69 -13.34 28.14 0.02
N GLU A 70 -13.74 27.11 -0.70
CA GLU A 70 -13.13 26.78 -2.00
C GLU A 70 -13.41 27.82 -3.08
N ALA A 71 -14.53 28.55 -2.98
CA ALA A 71 -14.85 29.63 -3.92
C ALA A 71 -13.91 30.83 -3.70
N LEU A 72 -13.66 31.19 -2.44
CA LEU A 72 -12.73 32.26 -2.08
C LEU A 72 -11.29 31.96 -2.52
N LEU A 73 -10.84 30.72 -2.35
CA LEU A 73 -9.49 30.31 -2.75
C LEU A 73 -9.27 30.26 -4.28
N LYS A 74 -10.31 30.46 -5.09
CA LYS A 74 -10.21 30.60 -6.55
C LYS A 74 -10.17 32.05 -7.01
N LEU A 75 -10.49 32.99 -6.13
CA LEU A 75 -10.41 34.42 -6.42
C LEU A 75 -8.95 34.85 -6.49
N SER A 76 -8.70 35.93 -7.23
CA SER A 76 -7.40 36.61 -7.13
C SER A 76 -7.23 37.15 -5.70
N GLU A 77 -6.00 37.31 -5.24
CA GLU A 77 -5.73 37.81 -3.88
C GLU A 77 -6.38 39.19 -3.63
N GLN A 78 -6.37 40.07 -4.64
CA GLN A 78 -7.04 41.36 -4.55
C GLN A 78 -8.56 41.23 -4.43
N ASP A 79 -9.17 40.30 -5.18
CA ASP A 79 -10.61 40.06 -5.11
C ASP A 79 -11.00 39.35 -3.80
N LEU A 80 -10.12 38.50 -3.27
CA LEU A 80 -10.27 37.90 -1.96
C LEU A 80 -10.25 38.97 -0.86
N ILE A 81 -9.27 39.88 -0.88
CA ILE A 81 -9.15 40.98 0.07
C ILE A 81 -10.39 41.86 0.01
N ARG A 82 -10.83 42.25 -1.19
CA ARG A 82 -12.07 43.03 -1.38
C ARG A 82 -13.28 42.30 -0.82
N HIS A 83 -13.43 41.02 -1.16
CA HIS A 83 -14.56 40.22 -0.69
C HIS A 83 -14.58 40.10 0.83
N VAL A 84 -13.44 39.78 1.45
CA VAL A 84 -13.30 39.68 2.91
C VAL A 84 -13.62 41.02 3.57
N ALA A 85 -13.10 42.13 3.05
CA ALA A 85 -13.38 43.46 3.58
C ALA A 85 -14.87 43.85 3.46
N ASP A 86 -15.48 43.60 2.31
CA ASP A 86 -16.88 43.94 2.05
C ASP A 86 -17.87 43.07 2.88
N HIS A 87 -17.44 41.88 3.33
CA HIS A 87 -18.25 40.93 4.10
C HIS A 87 -17.82 40.80 5.57
N MET A 88 -16.87 41.63 6.03
CA MET A 88 -16.44 41.65 7.41
C MET A 88 -17.46 42.44 8.25
N PRO A 89 -18.13 41.81 9.23
CA PRO A 89 -19.10 42.53 10.06
C PRO A 89 -18.37 43.54 10.96
N ALA A 90 -19.03 44.66 11.29
CA ALA A 90 -18.43 45.75 12.07
C ALA A 90 -17.84 45.30 13.43
N PHE A 91 -18.46 44.31 14.09
CA PHE A 91 -17.90 43.76 15.33
C PHE A 91 -16.56 43.06 15.10
N ALA A 92 -16.44 42.29 14.01
CA ALA A 92 -15.21 41.57 13.66
C ALA A 92 -14.12 42.55 13.26
N LEU A 93 -14.48 43.63 12.55
CA LEU A 93 -13.55 44.68 12.15
C LEU A 93 -12.93 45.38 13.38
N ASN A 94 -13.75 45.68 14.39
CA ASN A 94 -13.28 46.29 15.66
C ASN A 94 -12.36 45.36 16.47
N SER A 95 -12.55 44.04 16.38
CA SER A 95 -11.71 43.05 17.07
C SER A 95 -10.61 42.46 16.19
N PHE A 96 -10.57 42.80 14.90
CA PHE A 96 -9.73 42.13 13.90
C PHE A 96 -8.25 42.35 14.19
N GLU A 97 -7.86 43.59 14.45
CA GLU A 97 -6.47 43.94 14.72
C GLU A 97 -5.95 43.25 15.99
N SER A 98 -6.75 43.23 17.07
CA SER A 98 -6.42 42.52 18.31
C SER A 98 -6.26 41.03 18.05
N THR A 99 -7.22 40.42 17.34
CA THR A 99 -7.19 38.98 17.03
C THR A 99 -6.00 38.63 16.12
N ALA A 100 -5.76 39.43 15.09
CA ALA A 100 -4.65 39.25 14.16
C ALA A 100 -3.30 39.34 14.89
N LEU A 101 -3.17 40.28 15.82
CA LEU A 101 -1.98 40.44 16.65
C LEU A 101 -1.80 39.28 17.63
N GLU A 102 -2.86 38.85 18.30
CA GLU A 102 -2.84 37.67 19.18
C GLU A 102 -2.40 36.43 18.41
N LEU A 103 -3.01 36.19 17.24
CA LEU A 103 -2.72 35.05 16.39
C LEU A 103 -1.28 35.08 15.86
N LYS A 104 -0.79 36.26 15.48
CA LYS A 104 0.61 36.48 15.08
C LYS A 104 1.57 36.12 16.21
N THR A 105 1.26 36.55 17.43
CA THR A 105 2.07 36.25 18.63
C THR A 105 2.10 34.74 18.88
N VAL A 106 0.93 34.10 18.86
CA VAL A 106 0.80 32.64 19.02
C VAL A 106 1.61 31.86 17.97
N LEU A 107 1.55 32.26 16.70
CA LEU A 107 2.32 31.61 15.65
C LEU A 107 3.83 31.80 15.81
N GLN A 108 4.27 32.99 16.20
CA GLN A 108 5.68 33.26 16.46
C GLN A 108 6.18 32.40 17.61
N ASP A 109 5.39 32.26 18.68
CA ASP A 109 5.73 31.43 19.84
C ASP A 109 5.79 29.94 19.47
N ILE A 110 4.80 29.44 18.73
CA ILE A 110 4.80 28.06 18.21
C ILE A 110 6.03 27.84 17.33
N THR A 111 6.38 28.81 16.48
CA THR A 111 7.54 28.70 15.59
C THR A 111 8.85 28.66 16.39
N ARG A 112 9.00 29.50 17.43
CA ARG A 112 10.16 29.48 18.34
C ARG A 112 10.27 28.17 19.11
N ILE A 113 9.16 27.68 19.67
CA ILE A 113 9.12 26.37 20.36
C ILE A 113 9.51 25.26 19.38
N ARG A 114 8.99 25.32 18.14
CA ARG A 114 9.28 24.32 17.12
C ARG A 114 10.74 24.33 16.70
N THR A 115 11.34 25.49 16.45
CA THR A 115 12.76 25.58 16.08
C THR A 115 13.67 25.06 17.19
N ALA A 116 13.36 25.35 18.45
CA ALA A 116 14.09 24.81 19.59
C ALA A 116 13.93 23.27 19.70
N LEU A 117 12.72 22.75 19.49
CA LEU A 117 12.46 21.30 19.45
C LEU A 117 13.21 20.60 18.31
N ASP A 118 13.21 21.17 17.12
CA ASP A 118 13.89 20.61 15.95
C ASP A 118 15.43 20.67 16.10
N ALA A 119 15.95 21.67 16.83
CA ALA A 119 17.35 21.75 17.22
C ALA A 119 17.74 20.78 18.36
N GLY A 120 16.75 20.17 19.03
CA GLY A 120 16.98 19.36 20.24
C GLY A 120 17.45 20.19 21.45
N ASP A 121 17.22 21.51 21.43
CA ASP A 121 17.63 22.44 22.48
C ASP A 121 16.53 22.57 23.54
N ALA A 122 16.65 21.78 24.61
CA ALA A 122 15.70 21.78 25.72
C ALA A 122 15.65 23.15 26.44
N ASP A 123 16.79 23.83 26.57
CA ASP A 123 16.88 25.15 27.20
C ASP A 123 16.20 26.20 26.32
N GLY A 124 16.34 26.09 25.00
CA GLY A 124 15.63 26.93 24.03
C GLY A 124 14.10 26.80 24.11
N VAL A 125 13.59 25.59 24.35
CA VAL A 125 12.15 25.35 24.58
C VAL A 125 11.70 26.00 25.88
N LEU A 126 12.46 25.82 26.97
CA LEU A 126 12.15 26.43 28.27
C LEU A 126 12.15 27.96 28.19
N LYS A 127 13.18 28.55 27.57
CA LYS A 127 13.29 30.00 27.33
C LYS A 127 12.13 30.53 26.50
N SER A 128 11.63 29.74 25.54
CA SER A 128 10.45 30.12 24.75
C SER A 128 9.18 30.16 25.60
N PHE A 129 9.05 29.31 26.64
CA PHE A 129 7.94 29.37 27.59
C PHE A 129 8.08 30.47 28.64
N GLU A 130 9.31 30.84 29.00
CA GLU A 130 9.62 31.89 29.98
C GLU A 130 9.64 33.30 29.38
N ALA A 131 9.55 33.42 28.05
CA ALA A 131 9.52 34.72 27.40
C ALA A 131 8.35 35.58 27.94
N PRO A 132 8.57 36.87 28.26
CA PRO A 132 7.54 37.73 28.84
C PRO A 132 6.33 37.89 27.92
N GLU A 133 6.54 37.83 26.60
CA GLU A 133 5.50 37.83 25.56
C GLU A 133 4.54 36.63 25.73
N VAL A 134 5.09 35.47 26.09
CA VAL A 134 4.40 34.20 26.24
C VAL A 134 3.73 34.07 27.61
N GLN A 135 4.32 34.64 28.65
CA GLN A 135 3.69 34.75 29.98
C GLN A 135 2.40 35.57 29.96
N ASN A 136 2.30 36.55 29.07
CA ASN A 136 1.08 37.34 28.89
C ASN A 136 -0.06 36.55 28.22
N ASN A 137 0.22 35.40 27.61
CA ASN A 137 -0.79 34.53 26.99
C ASN A 137 -0.65 33.06 27.43
N PRO A 138 -0.98 32.73 28.70
CA PRO A 138 -0.80 31.39 29.26
C PRO A 138 -1.68 30.31 28.58
N MET A 139 -2.72 30.70 27.83
CA MET A 139 -3.60 29.78 27.11
C MET A 139 -2.84 28.93 26.09
N THR A 140 -1.93 29.54 25.33
CA THR A 140 -1.19 28.86 24.26
C THR A 140 -0.26 27.79 24.81
N ILE A 141 0.53 28.12 25.83
CA ILE A 141 1.43 27.18 26.49
C ILE A 141 0.63 26.01 27.07
N ASN A 142 -0.42 26.31 27.82
CA ASN A 142 -1.26 25.28 28.46
C ASN A 142 -1.90 24.35 27.42
N ARG A 143 -2.32 24.89 26.26
CA ARG A 143 -2.85 24.09 25.15
C ARG A 143 -1.78 23.19 24.53
N VAL A 144 -0.59 23.73 24.27
CA VAL A 144 0.54 22.96 23.71
C VAL A 144 0.97 21.85 24.65
N LEU A 145 1.16 22.15 25.95
CA LEU A 145 1.50 21.16 26.97
C LEU A 145 0.42 20.08 27.10
N ARG A 146 -0.86 20.47 27.13
CA ARG A 146 -1.97 19.51 27.17
C ARG A 146 -1.97 18.59 25.95
N LEU A 147 -1.85 19.13 24.73
CA LEU A 147 -1.79 18.33 23.50
C LEU A 147 -0.56 17.42 23.47
N ALA A 148 0.59 17.89 23.99
CA ALA A 148 1.79 17.08 24.11
C ALA A 148 1.58 15.89 25.06
N VAL A 149 0.94 16.12 26.21
CA VAL A 149 0.59 15.06 27.18
C VAL A 149 -0.43 14.09 26.60
N GLU A 150 -1.46 14.57 25.91
CA GLU A 150 -2.46 13.73 25.24
C GLU A 150 -1.80 12.87 24.15
N HIS A 151 -0.94 13.45 23.31
CA HIS A 151 -0.21 12.72 22.27
C HIS A 151 0.79 11.72 22.86
N ALA A 152 1.53 12.09 23.91
CA ALA A 152 2.43 11.18 24.63
C ALA A 152 1.66 10.00 25.24
N SER A 153 0.47 10.25 25.81
CA SER A 153 -0.41 9.23 26.36
C SER A 153 -0.95 8.29 25.27
N GLN A 154 -1.31 8.82 24.11
CA GLN A 154 -1.72 8.01 22.95
C GLN A 154 -0.56 7.12 22.46
N LYS A 155 0.67 7.66 22.36
CA LYS A 155 1.87 6.88 21.98
C LYS A 155 2.18 5.81 23.02
N ALA A 156 2.13 6.12 24.31
CA ALA A 156 2.31 5.14 25.38
C ALA A 156 1.25 4.02 25.32
N SER A 157 -0.02 4.37 25.04
CA SER A 157 -1.10 3.40 24.83
C SER A 157 -0.84 2.50 23.61
N GLN A 158 -0.36 3.05 22.49
CA GLN A 158 0.03 2.28 21.30
C GLN A 158 1.18 1.32 21.63
N ILE A 159 2.24 1.79 22.30
CA ILE A 159 3.36 0.96 22.73
C ILE A 159 2.86 -0.17 23.64
N ARG A 160 1.98 0.12 24.59
CA ARG A 160 1.38 -0.89 25.48
C ARG A 160 0.60 -1.95 24.70
N LYS A 161 -0.20 -1.56 23.69
CA LYS A 161 -0.90 -2.52 22.82
C LYS A 161 0.07 -3.42 22.05
N THR A 162 1.13 -2.84 21.47
CA THR A 162 2.16 -3.63 20.76
C THR A 162 2.87 -4.60 21.71
N HIS A 163 3.22 -4.15 22.92
CA HIS A 163 3.84 -5.00 23.93
C HIS A 163 2.92 -6.15 24.38
N LEU A 164 1.62 -5.90 24.57
CA LEU A 164 0.65 -6.94 24.91
C LEU A 164 0.53 -7.99 23.80
N SER A 165 0.49 -7.57 22.53
CA SER A 165 0.47 -8.52 21.40
C SER A 165 1.75 -9.35 21.34
N TRP A 166 2.91 -8.71 21.47
CA TRP A 166 4.21 -9.39 21.48
C TRP A 166 4.34 -10.37 22.65
N ARG A 167 3.84 -9.99 23.84
CA ARG A 167 3.81 -10.85 25.02
C ARG A 167 2.95 -12.09 24.77
N SER A 168 1.73 -11.92 24.25
CA SER A 168 0.83 -13.04 23.94
C SER A 168 1.44 -14.01 22.93
N ASP A 169 2.06 -13.49 21.85
CA ASP A 169 2.74 -14.31 20.86
C ASP A 169 3.95 -15.06 21.43
N SER A 170 4.70 -14.41 22.32
CA SER A 170 5.86 -14.98 22.99
C SER A 170 5.46 -16.07 23.98
N GLU A 171 4.41 -15.85 24.78
CA GLU A 171 3.84 -16.84 25.69
C GLU A 171 3.32 -18.07 24.91
N ALA A 172 2.60 -17.84 23.80
CA ALA A 172 2.13 -18.93 22.94
C ALA A 172 3.31 -19.72 22.32
N ARG A 173 4.41 -19.04 21.98
CA ARG A 173 5.63 -19.70 21.49
C ARG A 173 6.32 -20.52 22.57
N ILE A 174 6.45 -19.96 23.79
CA ILE A 174 7.03 -20.66 24.93
C ILE A 174 6.21 -21.92 25.23
N ALA A 175 4.88 -21.82 25.28
CA ALA A 175 3.99 -22.96 25.50
C ALA A 175 4.22 -24.10 24.49
N ARG A 176 4.36 -23.77 23.19
CA ARG A 176 4.67 -24.76 22.14
C ARG A 176 6.03 -25.42 22.35
N LEU A 177 7.05 -24.64 22.73
CA LEU A 177 8.39 -25.18 22.99
C LEU A 177 8.39 -26.09 24.21
N THR A 178 7.67 -25.72 25.28
CA THR A 178 7.52 -26.54 26.48
C THR A 178 6.81 -27.86 26.18
N HIS A 179 5.78 -27.86 25.35
CA HIS A 179 5.12 -29.08 24.90
C HIS A 179 6.08 -29.97 24.10
N ALA A 180 6.81 -29.39 23.14
CA ALA A 180 7.78 -30.13 22.33
C ALA A 180 8.92 -30.73 23.19
N THR A 181 9.35 -30.05 24.26
CA THR A 181 10.32 -30.61 25.21
C THR A 181 9.74 -31.76 26.01
N ALA A 182 8.48 -31.67 26.46
CA ALA A 182 7.80 -32.75 27.17
C ALA A 182 7.64 -34.00 26.29
N ASP A 183 7.25 -33.82 25.02
CA ASP A 183 7.15 -34.92 24.05
C ASP A 183 8.52 -35.58 23.80
N ALA A 184 9.57 -34.77 23.66
CA ALA A 184 10.94 -35.27 23.47
C ALA A 184 11.45 -36.04 24.70
N GLU A 185 11.10 -35.61 25.91
CA GLU A 185 11.40 -36.35 27.14
C GLU A 185 10.61 -37.66 27.22
N SER A 186 9.33 -37.66 26.87
CA SER A 186 8.51 -38.87 26.81
C SER A 186 9.12 -39.89 25.84
N ALA A 187 9.44 -39.46 24.62
CA ALA A 187 10.07 -40.34 23.62
C ALA A 187 11.42 -40.89 24.08
N LYS A 188 12.20 -40.12 24.86
CA LYS A 188 13.44 -40.62 25.49
C LYS A 188 13.16 -41.68 26.55
N ARG A 189 12.14 -41.50 27.39
CA ARG A 189 11.73 -42.51 28.39
C ARG A 189 11.30 -43.80 27.71
N ASP A 190 10.47 -43.71 26.67
CA ASP A 190 10.00 -44.86 25.90
C ASP A 190 11.17 -45.61 25.24
N LEU A 191 12.14 -44.88 24.68
CA LEU A 191 13.34 -45.47 24.09
C LEU A 191 14.18 -46.22 25.14
N LEU A 192 14.37 -45.64 26.32
CA LEU A 192 15.10 -46.30 27.41
C LEU A 192 14.36 -47.55 27.89
N GLU A 193 13.03 -47.52 27.97
CA GLU A 193 12.23 -48.69 28.32
C GLU A 193 12.38 -49.79 27.26
N VAL A 194 12.29 -49.46 25.97
CA VAL A 194 12.49 -50.42 24.88
C VAL A 194 13.90 -51.01 24.91
N GLN A 195 14.92 -50.19 25.16
CA GLN A 195 16.30 -50.67 25.32
C GLN A 195 16.46 -51.63 26.50
N ALA A 196 15.83 -51.34 27.65
CA ALA A 196 15.82 -52.22 28.81
C ALA A 196 15.06 -53.54 28.54
N ARG A 197 13.94 -53.48 27.79
CA ARG A 197 13.23 -54.69 27.36
C ARG A 197 14.07 -55.54 26.42
N LEU A 198 14.80 -54.94 25.48
CA LEU A 198 15.68 -55.64 24.54
C LEU A 198 16.89 -56.29 25.25
N SER A 199 17.49 -55.60 26.22
CA SER A 199 18.60 -56.17 27.00
C SER A 199 18.13 -57.38 27.82
N ASN A 200 16.97 -57.28 28.47
CA ASN A 200 16.36 -58.40 29.20
C ASN A 200 15.98 -59.56 28.26
N PHE A 201 15.41 -59.28 27.09
CA PHE A 201 15.06 -60.29 26.10
C PHE A 201 16.29 -61.08 25.64
N ARG A 202 17.42 -60.41 25.39
CA ARG A 202 18.68 -61.04 24.99
C ARG A 202 19.18 -62.05 26.04
N VAL A 203 19.13 -61.68 27.32
CA VAL A 203 19.53 -62.55 28.43
C VAL A 203 18.60 -63.76 28.53
N VAL A 204 17.28 -63.55 28.54
CA VAL A 204 16.29 -64.64 28.66
C VAL A 204 16.31 -65.58 27.46
N GLN A 205 16.53 -65.07 26.25
CA GLN A 205 16.61 -65.92 25.05
C GLN A 205 17.87 -66.78 25.06
N SER A 206 19.02 -66.24 25.48
CA SER A 206 20.27 -67.02 25.55
C SER A 206 20.18 -68.20 26.52
N SER A 207 19.56 -68.02 27.70
CA SER A 207 19.43 -69.10 28.68
C SER A 207 18.44 -70.18 28.24
N LYS A 208 17.32 -69.79 27.61
CA LYS A 208 16.34 -70.74 27.04
C LYS A 208 16.90 -71.51 25.85
N ALA A 209 17.66 -70.85 24.97
CA ALA A 209 18.30 -71.51 23.83
C ALA A 209 19.32 -72.56 24.29
N VAL A 210 20.13 -72.25 25.32
CA VAL A 210 21.08 -73.21 25.91
C VAL A 210 20.36 -74.38 26.60
N ALA A 211 19.31 -74.11 27.37
CA ALA A 211 18.52 -75.16 28.03
C ALA A 211 17.78 -76.06 27.03
N ALA A 212 17.23 -75.48 25.96
CA ALA A 212 16.57 -76.23 24.88
C ALA A 212 17.57 -77.12 24.12
N LEU A 213 18.77 -76.62 23.82
CA LEU A 213 19.83 -77.40 23.17
C LEU A 213 20.35 -78.54 24.07
N ALA A 214 20.45 -78.33 25.38
CA ALA A 214 20.84 -79.37 26.34
C ALA A 214 19.74 -80.45 26.52
N ALA A 215 18.46 -80.06 26.51
CA ALA A 215 17.34 -81.01 26.60
C ALA A 215 17.11 -81.80 25.30
N LEU A 216 17.44 -81.23 24.14
CA LEU A 216 17.36 -81.92 22.85
C LEU A 216 18.41 -83.03 22.71
N ALA A 217 19.53 -82.93 23.45
CA ALA A 217 20.64 -83.87 23.38
C ALA A 217 20.39 -85.19 24.13
N SER A 218 19.38 -85.27 25.01
CA SER A 218 19.14 -86.44 25.87
C SER A 218 17.85 -87.22 25.59
N ALA A 219 17.00 -86.79 24.66
CA ALA A 219 15.72 -87.45 24.39
C ALA A 219 15.36 -87.57 22.90
N CYS A 220 15.45 -88.83 22.43
CA CYS A 220 14.45 -89.50 21.60
C CYS A 220 14.13 -88.91 20.21
N ASP A 221 14.41 -89.69 19.15
CA ASP A 221 13.88 -89.50 17.79
C ASP A 221 12.34 -89.35 17.71
N ALA A 222 11.61 -89.87 18.71
CA ALA A 222 10.17 -89.67 18.84
C ALA A 222 9.82 -88.28 19.43
N ALA A 223 10.61 -87.77 20.37
CA ALA A 223 10.45 -86.44 20.96
C ALA A 223 10.86 -85.34 19.98
N THR A 224 11.88 -85.55 19.13
CA THR A 224 12.22 -84.63 18.03
C THR A 224 11.13 -84.62 16.96
N LYS A 225 10.56 -85.76 16.57
CA LYS A 225 9.40 -85.76 15.65
C LYS A 225 8.19 -85.03 16.24
N SER A 226 7.85 -85.28 17.50
CA SER A 226 6.75 -84.59 18.19
C SER A 226 7.03 -83.09 18.38
N SER A 227 8.27 -82.72 18.72
CA SER A 227 8.66 -81.31 18.89
C SER A 227 8.73 -80.57 17.56
N ILE A 228 9.13 -81.22 16.47
CA ILE A 228 9.07 -80.64 15.11
C ILE A 228 7.61 -80.39 14.72
N TRP A 229 6.70 -81.35 14.96
CA TRP A 229 5.27 -81.16 14.67
C TRP A 229 4.63 -80.10 15.57
N ALA A 230 4.96 -80.06 16.86
CA ALA A 230 4.48 -79.03 17.78
C ALA A 230 5.05 -77.64 17.44
N ALA A 231 6.33 -77.56 17.06
CA ALA A 231 6.97 -76.33 16.60
C ALA A 231 6.38 -75.86 15.26
N TRP A 232 6.12 -76.76 14.32
CA TRP A 232 5.45 -76.44 13.06
C TRP A 232 4.01 -75.96 13.30
N ALA A 233 3.23 -76.67 14.13
CA ALA A 233 1.88 -76.26 14.49
C ALA A 233 1.86 -74.92 15.24
N GLY A 234 2.83 -74.70 16.13
CA GLY A 234 3.05 -73.42 16.81
C GLY A 234 3.39 -72.30 15.82
N HIS A 235 4.30 -72.55 14.87
CA HIS A 235 4.68 -71.60 13.83
C HIS A 235 3.51 -71.28 12.89
N ALA A 236 2.71 -72.28 12.51
CA ALA A 236 1.52 -72.09 11.68
C ALA A 236 0.46 -71.25 12.40
N ARG A 237 0.22 -71.48 13.70
CA ARG A 237 -0.67 -70.66 14.52
C ARG A 237 -0.13 -69.23 14.67
N HIS A 238 1.18 -69.09 14.93
CA HIS A 238 1.85 -67.80 15.03
C HIS A 238 1.73 -67.00 13.73
N ARG A 239 2.03 -67.61 12.58
CA ARG A 239 1.86 -67.03 11.24
C ARG A 239 0.43 -66.55 11.01
N LYS A 240 -0.58 -67.31 11.47
CA LYS A 240 -1.99 -66.91 11.34
C LYS A 240 -2.32 -65.68 12.20
N VAL A 241 -1.83 -65.63 13.44
CA VAL A 241 -2.03 -64.47 14.33
C VAL A 241 -1.27 -63.26 13.80
N GLU A 242 -0.02 -63.41 13.35
CA GLU A 242 0.77 -62.35 12.73
C GLU A 242 0.10 -61.81 11.48
N SER A 243 -0.41 -62.67 10.59
CA SER A 243 -1.15 -62.24 9.40
C SER A 243 -2.41 -61.44 9.76
N GLN A 244 -3.16 -61.86 10.78
CA GLN A 244 -4.31 -61.09 11.28
C GLN A 244 -3.89 -59.74 11.88
N LEU A 245 -2.75 -59.70 12.57
CA LEU A 245 -2.20 -58.49 13.16
C LEU A 245 -1.69 -57.53 12.08
N GLN A 246 -1.01 -58.05 11.05
CA GLN A 246 -0.58 -57.31 9.87
C GLN A 246 -1.78 -56.68 9.17
N HIS A 247 -2.84 -57.43 8.90
CA HIS A 247 -4.06 -56.88 8.32
C HIS A 247 -4.71 -55.78 9.17
N LYS A 248 -4.73 -55.92 10.50
CA LYS A 248 -5.24 -54.86 11.40
C LYS A 248 -4.38 -53.60 11.35
N PHE A 249 -3.06 -53.74 11.33
CA PHE A 249 -2.15 -52.60 11.24
C PHE A 249 -2.17 -51.94 9.86
N GLU A 250 -2.22 -52.72 8.79
CA GLU A 250 -2.41 -52.22 7.41
C GLU A 250 -3.70 -51.40 7.33
N ALA A 251 -4.83 -51.93 7.79
CA ALA A 251 -6.09 -51.20 7.82
C ALA A 251 -6.02 -49.90 8.65
N ARG A 252 -5.33 -49.92 9.81
CA ARG A 252 -5.16 -48.72 10.64
C ARG A 252 -4.23 -47.70 9.99
N ILE A 253 -3.19 -48.14 9.29
CA ILE A 253 -2.30 -47.27 8.52
C ILE A 253 -3.07 -46.61 7.38
N GLU A 254 -3.87 -47.37 6.63
CA GLU A 254 -4.73 -46.84 5.56
C GLU A 254 -5.72 -45.80 6.09
N GLU A 255 -6.38 -46.07 7.23
CA GLU A 255 -7.30 -45.13 7.87
C GLU A 255 -6.59 -43.83 8.30
N LEU A 256 -5.42 -43.93 8.94
CA LEU A 256 -4.64 -42.75 9.36
C LEU A 256 -4.08 -41.97 8.17
N MET A 257 -3.70 -42.66 7.09
CA MET A 257 -3.29 -42.03 5.83
C MET A 257 -4.46 -41.28 5.19
N ALA A 258 -5.66 -41.87 5.17
CA ALA A 258 -6.88 -41.24 4.68
C ALA A 258 -7.26 -40.00 5.52
N LEU A 259 -7.22 -40.09 6.85
CA LEU A 259 -7.46 -38.96 7.76
C LEU A 259 -6.45 -37.83 7.54
N THR A 260 -5.17 -38.18 7.37
CA THR A 260 -4.10 -37.20 7.10
C THR A 260 -4.31 -36.52 5.75
N LEU A 261 -4.68 -37.26 4.70
CA LEU A 261 -5.01 -36.70 3.39
C LEU A 261 -6.23 -35.78 3.48
N ASN A 262 -7.28 -36.18 4.19
CA ASN A 262 -8.47 -35.36 4.38
C ASN A 262 -8.18 -34.06 5.16
N HIS A 263 -7.37 -34.14 6.22
CA HIS A 263 -6.93 -32.94 6.94
C HIS A 263 -6.08 -32.02 6.07
N LYS A 264 -5.15 -32.55 5.27
CA LYS A 264 -4.36 -31.76 4.31
C LYS A 264 -5.26 -31.13 3.24
N GLY A 265 -6.23 -31.88 2.71
CA GLY A 265 -7.22 -31.38 1.74
C GLY A 265 -8.06 -30.24 2.32
N THR A 266 -8.59 -30.40 3.54
CA THR A 266 -9.36 -29.37 4.24
C THR A 266 -8.52 -28.12 4.50
N ARG A 267 -7.25 -28.27 4.94
CA ARG A 267 -6.35 -27.13 5.14
C ARG A 267 -6.02 -26.41 3.84
N LEU A 268 -5.80 -27.15 2.74
CA LEU A 268 -5.58 -26.58 1.41
C LEU A 268 -6.82 -25.84 0.90
N ALA A 269 -8.02 -26.39 1.09
CA ALA A 269 -9.28 -25.73 0.72
C ALA A 269 -9.48 -24.42 1.51
N ASN A 270 -9.22 -24.44 2.82
CA ASN A 270 -9.27 -23.25 3.66
C ASN A 270 -8.24 -22.19 3.25
N ALA A 271 -7.00 -22.61 2.96
CA ALA A 271 -5.95 -21.72 2.48
C ALA A 271 -6.30 -21.11 1.11
N ARG A 272 -6.80 -21.90 0.16
CA ARG A 272 -7.29 -21.41 -1.15
C ARG A 272 -8.42 -20.39 -0.98
N SER A 273 -9.37 -20.67 -0.08
CA SER A 273 -10.49 -19.77 0.19
C SER A 273 -10.03 -18.46 0.82
N ALA A 274 -9.05 -18.50 1.73
CA ALA A 274 -8.43 -17.30 2.31
C ALA A 274 -7.65 -16.49 1.26
N MET A 275 -6.87 -17.16 0.39
CA MET A 275 -6.15 -16.51 -0.71
C MET A 275 -7.11 -15.89 -1.73
N GLN A 276 -8.20 -16.55 -2.09
CA GLN A 276 -9.22 -16.00 -2.99
C GLN A 276 -9.93 -14.78 -2.38
N ARG A 277 -10.25 -14.82 -1.07
CA ARG A 277 -10.78 -13.63 -0.38
C ARG A 277 -9.78 -12.48 -0.39
N SER A 278 -8.50 -12.76 -0.12
CA SER A 278 -7.45 -11.75 -0.18
C SER A 278 -7.27 -11.19 -1.59
N ALA A 279 -7.29 -12.04 -2.62
CA ALA A 279 -7.19 -11.62 -4.02
C ALA A 279 -8.35 -10.67 -4.39
N ARG A 280 -9.60 -11.03 -4.05
CA ARG A 280 -10.76 -10.17 -4.28
C ARG A 280 -10.67 -8.81 -3.57
N LEU A 281 -10.10 -8.77 -2.36
CA LEU A 281 -9.87 -7.52 -1.64
C LEU A 281 -8.78 -6.67 -2.32
N CYS A 282 -7.70 -7.31 -2.79
CA CYS A 282 -6.66 -6.64 -3.56
C CYS A 282 -7.20 -6.11 -4.90
N ASP A 283 -8.01 -6.88 -5.62
CA ASP A 283 -8.63 -6.46 -6.88
C ASP A 283 -9.57 -5.27 -6.66
N ALA A 284 -10.40 -5.30 -5.61
CA ALA A 284 -11.26 -4.18 -5.23
C ALA A 284 -10.44 -2.93 -4.86
N ALA A 285 -9.34 -3.10 -4.11
CA ALA A 285 -8.44 -2.00 -3.76
C ALA A 285 -7.74 -1.42 -5.00
N LEU A 286 -7.30 -2.27 -5.93
CA LEU A 286 -6.67 -1.85 -7.18
C LEU A 286 -7.66 -1.11 -8.09
N MET A 287 -8.89 -1.59 -8.21
CA MET A 287 -9.95 -0.93 -8.96
C MET A 287 -10.29 0.44 -8.36
N ASN A 288 -10.44 0.52 -7.03
CA ASN A 288 -10.68 1.79 -6.33
C ASN A 288 -9.49 2.76 -6.48
N GLY A 289 -8.26 2.25 -6.39
CA GLY A 289 -7.04 3.04 -6.60
C GLY A 289 -6.96 3.57 -8.03
N SER A 290 -7.25 2.75 -9.03
CA SER A 290 -7.25 3.12 -10.45
C SER A 290 -8.31 4.19 -10.74
N PHE A 291 -9.52 4.04 -10.19
CA PHE A 291 -10.58 5.03 -10.35
C PHE A 291 -10.27 6.35 -9.65
N SER A 292 -9.69 6.30 -8.45
CA SER A 292 -9.23 7.49 -7.73
C SER A 292 -8.12 8.21 -8.49
N ALA A 293 -7.12 7.48 -8.99
CA ALA A 293 -6.04 8.05 -9.79
C ALA A 293 -6.56 8.68 -11.09
N TRP A 294 -7.46 8.01 -11.80
CA TRP A 294 -8.11 8.57 -13.00
C TRP A 294 -8.89 9.85 -12.68
N SER A 295 -9.69 9.85 -11.61
CA SER A 295 -10.43 11.03 -11.15
C SER A 295 -9.50 12.20 -10.82
N GLN A 296 -8.38 11.93 -10.15
CA GLN A 296 -7.36 12.95 -9.86
C GLN A 296 -6.74 13.52 -11.13
N VAL A 297 -6.39 12.68 -12.11
CA VAL A 297 -5.86 13.12 -13.42
C VAL A 297 -6.89 13.97 -14.16
N MET A 298 -8.16 13.57 -14.17
CA MET A 298 -9.24 14.35 -14.79
C MET A 298 -9.41 15.72 -14.10
N MET A 299 -9.37 15.76 -12.77
CA MET A 299 -9.46 16.99 -11.99
C MET A 299 -8.24 17.89 -12.17
N ALA A 300 -7.05 17.31 -12.31
CA ALA A 300 -5.82 18.04 -12.62
C ALA A 300 -5.85 18.60 -14.05
N SER A 301 -6.25 17.79 -15.04
CA SER A 301 -6.40 18.24 -16.43
C SER A 301 -7.40 19.38 -16.56
N LYS A 302 -8.52 19.33 -15.82
CA LYS A 302 -9.50 20.43 -15.78
C LYS A 302 -8.92 21.69 -15.14
N ARG A 303 -8.10 21.55 -14.08
CA ARG A 303 -7.40 22.67 -13.44
C ARG A 303 -6.38 23.31 -14.38
N CYS A 304 -5.48 22.53 -14.97
CA CYS A 304 -4.50 23.04 -15.94
C CYS A 304 -5.17 23.69 -17.15
N GLY A 305 -6.30 23.14 -17.63
CA GLY A 305 -7.09 23.74 -18.70
C GLY A 305 -7.66 25.12 -18.33
N ASN A 306 -8.12 25.29 -17.09
CA ASN A 306 -8.63 26.57 -16.59
C ASN A 306 -7.48 27.56 -16.33
N GLU A 307 -6.37 27.12 -15.74
CA GLU A 307 -5.17 27.94 -15.51
C GLU A 307 -4.58 28.43 -16.83
N LYS A 308 -4.48 27.56 -17.84
CA LYS A 308 -4.00 27.94 -19.17
C LYS A 308 -4.89 29.01 -19.80
N LYS A 309 -6.21 28.87 -19.73
CA LYS A 309 -7.15 29.90 -20.21
C LYS A 309 -6.97 31.22 -19.45
N GLY A 310 -6.75 31.17 -18.14
CA GLY A 310 -6.47 32.36 -17.33
C GLY A 310 -5.14 33.03 -17.71
N LEU A 311 -4.09 32.24 -17.91
CA LEU A 311 -2.79 32.73 -18.38
C LEU A 311 -2.88 33.35 -19.78
N ASP A 312 -3.60 32.71 -20.71
CA ASP A 312 -3.81 33.22 -22.06
C ASP A 312 -4.58 34.56 -22.02
N GLN A 313 -5.58 34.70 -21.13
CA GLN A 313 -6.30 35.96 -20.91
C GLN A 313 -5.42 37.04 -20.29
N ALA A 314 -4.62 36.71 -19.27
CA ALA A 314 -3.70 37.66 -18.64
C ALA A 314 -2.60 38.12 -19.62
N HIS A 315 -2.08 37.21 -20.43
CA HIS A 315 -1.14 37.55 -21.50
C HIS A 315 -1.77 38.45 -22.57
N ALA A 316 -3.03 38.21 -22.94
CA ALA A 316 -3.75 39.08 -23.86
C ALA A 316 -3.93 40.50 -23.27
N GLN A 317 -4.34 40.61 -22.00
CA GLN A 317 -4.48 41.89 -21.31
C GLN A 317 -3.15 42.63 -21.16
N LEU A 318 -2.06 41.93 -20.84
CA LEU A 318 -0.71 42.51 -20.77
C LEU A 318 -0.20 42.97 -22.13
N ALA A 319 -0.47 42.21 -23.19
CA ALA A 319 -0.12 42.60 -24.55
C ALA A 319 -0.89 43.86 -24.96
N GLU A 320 -2.19 43.92 -24.67
CA GLU A 320 -3.04 45.08 -24.96
C GLU A 320 -2.60 46.32 -24.14
N ALA A 321 -2.31 46.14 -22.85
CA ALA A 321 -1.81 47.21 -21.99
C ALA A 321 -0.43 47.71 -22.44
N LYS A 322 0.49 46.82 -22.86
CA LYS A 322 1.79 47.21 -23.42
C LYS A 322 1.64 47.99 -24.72
N VAL A 323 0.78 47.55 -25.64
CA VAL A 323 0.52 48.29 -26.88
C VAL A 323 -0.08 49.67 -26.57
N GLY A 324 -1.02 49.75 -25.62
CA GLY A 324 -1.63 50.99 -25.18
C GLY A 324 -0.66 51.96 -24.51
N GLN A 325 0.19 51.48 -23.60
CA GLN A 325 1.20 52.31 -22.92
C GLN A 325 2.31 52.75 -23.86
N VAL A 326 2.83 51.86 -24.72
CA VAL A 326 3.84 52.22 -25.72
C VAL A 326 3.28 53.22 -26.72
N ALA A 327 2.02 53.08 -27.16
CA ALA A 327 1.39 54.05 -28.05
C ALA A 327 1.14 55.40 -27.37
N LYS A 328 0.74 55.43 -26.09
CA LYS A 328 0.59 56.67 -25.32
C LYS A 328 1.93 57.34 -25.06
N ALA A 329 2.95 56.60 -24.62
CA ALA A 329 4.30 57.11 -24.40
C ALA A 329 4.92 57.62 -25.71
N LYS A 330 4.78 56.89 -26.82
CA LYS A 330 5.22 57.34 -28.15
C LYS A 330 4.45 58.57 -28.64
N LYS A 331 3.14 58.71 -28.37
CA LYS A 331 2.38 59.93 -28.73
C LYS A 331 2.82 61.15 -27.92
N VAL A 332 3.12 60.97 -26.63
CA VAL A 332 3.62 62.05 -25.77
C VAL A 332 5.04 62.45 -26.18
N LEU A 333 5.93 61.47 -26.41
CA LEU A 333 7.28 61.70 -26.92
C LEU A 333 7.27 62.31 -28.33
N ALA A 334 6.44 61.83 -29.26
CA ALA A 334 6.34 62.37 -30.61
C ALA A 334 5.83 63.82 -30.62
N ARG A 335 4.88 64.19 -29.74
CA ARG A 335 4.49 65.59 -29.55
C ARG A 335 5.62 66.44 -28.98
N MET A 336 6.35 65.95 -27.98
CA MET A 336 7.52 66.67 -27.43
C MET A 336 8.68 66.81 -28.42
N ILE A 337 8.83 65.85 -29.35
CA ILE A 337 9.88 65.86 -30.38
C ILE A 337 9.47 66.73 -31.58
N GLN A 338 8.19 66.81 -31.94
CA GLN A 338 7.71 67.67 -33.03
C GLN A 338 7.67 69.16 -32.67
N ASP A 339 7.43 69.51 -31.40
CA ASP A 339 7.35 70.92 -30.96
C ASP A 339 8.66 71.46 -30.36
N SER A 340 9.69 70.63 -30.13
CA SER A 340 10.95 71.10 -29.54
C SER A 340 12.16 70.87 -30.45
N GLN A 341 12.95 71.93 -30.63
CA GLN A 341 14.23 71.92 -31.35
C GLN A 341 15.29 71.00 -30.67
N TRP A 342 14.94 70.40 -29.53
CA TRP A 342 15.76 69.54 -28.70
C TRP A 342 15.57 68.04 -28.97
N GLY A 343 14.72 67.65 -29.92
CA GLY A 343 14.45 66.24 -30.27
C GLY A 343 15.70 65.36 -30.43
N PRO A 344 16.75 65.77 -31.17
CA PRO A 344 18.00 65.01 -31.27
C PRO A 344 18.73 64.88 -29.93
N LEU A 345 18.66 65.92 -29.08
CA LEU A 345 19.26 65.92 -27.75
C LEU A 345 18.56 64.93 -26.81
N VAL A 346 17.23 64.84 -26.90
CA VAL A 346 16.42 63.86 -26.14
C VAL A 346 16.75 62.42 -26.57
N VAL A 347 16.94 62.18 -27.87
CA VAL A 347 17.35 60.84 -28.36
C VAL A 347 18.75 60.47 -27.89
N CYS A 348 19.72 61.39 -27.94
CA CYS A 348 21.06 61.16 -27.39
C CYS A 348 21.03 60.93 -25.87
N TRP A 349 20.20 61.67 -25.14
CA TRP A 349 20.04 61.50 -23.69
C TRP A 349 19.39 60.16 -23.34
N GLN A 350 18.42 59.72 -24.13
CA GLN A 350 17.77 58.43 -23.95
C GLN A 350 18.71 57.26 -24.25
N ALA A 351 19.54 57.38 -25.28
CA ALA A 351 20.61 56.41 -25.55
C ALA A 351 21.64 56.37 -24.41
N TRP A 352 21.99 57.53 -23.83
CA TRP A 352 22.87 57.58 -22.66
C TRP A 352 22.22 56.97 -21.41
N LEU A 353 20.94 57.24 -21.15
CA LEU A 353 20.20 56.66 -20.03
C LEU A 353 20.13 55.13 -20.15
N GLN A 354 19.89 54.62 -21.37
CA GLN A 354 19.89 53.20 -21.69
C GLN A 354 21.27 52.57 -21.41
N PHE A 355 22.33 53.23 -21.85
CA PHE A 355 23.71 52.82 -21.56
C PHE A 355 24.01 52.79 -20.06
N CYS A 356 23.59 53.80 -19.28
CA CYS A 356 23.77 53.83 -17.83
C CYS A 356 23.03 52.70 -17.11
N LEU A 357 21.82 52.33 -17.59
CA LEU A 357 21.06 51.21 -17.05
C LEU A 357 21.74 49.87 -17.31
N GLU A 358 22.19 49.66 -18.55
CA GLU A 358 22.91 48.44 -18.95
C GLU A 358 24.24 48.32 -18.20
N TYR A 359 25.00 49.42 -18.09
CA TYR A 359 26.25 49.48 -17.34
C TYR A 359 26.09 49.17 -15.85
N ASN A 360 25.05 49.70 -15.20
CA ASN A 360 24.79 49.39 -13.79
C ASN A 360 24.43 47.91 -13.59
N CYS A 361 23.65 47.34 -14.51
CA CYS A 361 23.29 45.92 -14.46
C CYS A 361 24.52 45.01 -14.65
N GLU A 362 25.42 45.38 -15.57
CA GLU A 362 26.69 44.67 -15.79
C GLU A 362 27.63 44.80 -14.58
N LYS A 363 27.68 45.98 -13.96
CA LYS A 363 28.46 46.23 -12.74
C LYS A 363 27.98 45.41 -11.55
N GLU A 364 26.67 45.29 -11.33
CA GLU A 364 26.10 44.45 -10.26
C GLU A 364 26.44 42.96 -10.47
N ALA A 365 26.46 42.50 -11.72
CA ALA A 365 26.88 41.13 -12.06
C ALA A 365 28.37 40.90 -11.76
N ASP A 366 29.25 41.86 -12.08
CA ASP A 366 30.68 41.78 -11.79
C ASP A 366 30.99 41.83 -10.28
N GLU A 367 30.30 42.69 -9.52
CA GLU A 367 30.44 42.77 -8.06
C GLU A 367 30.01 41.44 -7.38
N ALA A 368 28.97 40.78 -7.89
CA ALA A 368 28.54 39.45 -7.42
C ALA A 368 29.58 38.35 -7.70
N ILE A 369 30.24 38.40 -8.86
CA ILE A 369 31.30 37.45 -9.23
C ILE A 369 32.52 37.62 -8.32
N ASP A 370 32.90 38.85 -7.99
CA ASP A 370 34.07 39.11 -7.15
C ASP A 370 33.85 38.77 -5.67
N ALA A 371 32.63 38.96 -5.15
CA ALA A 371 32.25 38.49 -3.81
C ALA A 371 32.42 36.96 -3.68
N LEU A 372 32.03 36.20 -4.70
CA LEU A 372 32.21 34.74 -4.74
C LEU A 372 33.70 34.35 -4.77
N LYS A 373 34.54 35.06 -5.52
CA LYS A 373 36.00 34.82 -5.55
C LYS A 373 36.67 35.11 -4.21
N GLN A 374 36.26 36.16 -3.50
CA GLN A 374 36.82 36.50 -2.19
C GLN A 374 36.44 35.47 -1.11
N GLY A 375 35.19 34.99 -1.11
CA GLY A 375 34.74 33.92 -0.20
C GLY A 375 35.54 32.62 -0.37
N ALA A 376 35.86 32.25 -1.62
CA ALA A 376 36.66 31.06 -1.90
C ALA A 376 38.12 31.18 -1.40
N LYS A 377 38.73 32.37 -1.48
CA LYS A 377 40.10 32.62 -0.97
C LYS A 377 40.16 32.57 0.56
N ALA A 378 39.16 33.11 1.25
CA ALA A 378 39.10 33.07 2.71
C ALA A 378 38.99 31.63 3.25
N ALA A 379 38.14 30.80 2.63
CA ALA A 379 37.98 29.39 3.01
C ALA A 379 39.26 28.55 2.79
N ALA A 380 40.12 28.93 1.84
CA ALA A 380 41.40 28.27 1.62
C ALA A 380 42.46 28.66 2.68
N ALA A 381 42.48 29.92 3.11
CA ALA A 381 43.43 30.42 4.11
C ALA A 381 43.17 29.81 5.51
N GLU A 382 41.90 29.68 5.90
CA GLU A 382 41.51 29.10 7.19
C GLU A 382 41.92 27.62 7.33
N LYS A 383 41.86 26.85 6.24
CA LYS A 383 42.32 25.45 6.24
C LYS A 383 43.82 25.35 6.45
N LEU A 384 44.60 26.29 5.93
CA LEU A 384 46.06 26.28 6.00
C LEU A 384 46.59 26.65 7.40
N SER A 385 45.90 27.53 8.13
CA SER A 385 46.26 27.88 9.51
C SER A 385 45.98 26.74 10.49
N ARG A 386 44.88 26.01 10.29
CA ARG A 386 44.48 24.88 11.13
C ARG A 386 45.48 23.73 11.09
N VAL A 387 46.09 23.47 9.92
CA VAL A 387 47.13 22.44 9.75
C VAL A 387 48.44 22.83 10.46
N LYS A 388 48.83 24.10 10.41
CA LYS A 388 50.06 24.58 11.09
C LYS A 388 49.96 24.51 12.62
N GLY A 389 48.77 24.75 13.18
CA GLY A 389 48.54 24.71 14.62
C GLY A 389 48.65 23.30 15.25
N VAL A 390 48.44 22.24 14.47
CA VAL A 390 48.62 20.85 14.92
C VAL A 390 50.11 20.48 14.93
N LEU A 391 50.86 20.92 13.90
CA LEU A 391 52.28 20.60 13.77
C LEU A 391 53.15 21.29 14.84
N HIS A 392 52.80 22.51 15.24
CA HIS A 392 53.59 23.27 16.22
C HIS A 392 53.50 22.68 17.65
N ARG A 393 52.36 22.08 18.01
CA ARG A 393 52.17 21.45 19.33
C ARG A 393 52.98 20.17 19.51
N MET A 394 53.39 19.52 18.41
CA MET A 394 54.23 18.32 18.46
C MET A 394 55.71 18.61 18.70
N CYS A 395 56.19 19.85 18.52
CA CYS A 395 57.62 20.14 18.53
C CYS A 395 58.18 20.73 19.84
N THR A 396 57.36 21.07 20.84
CA THR A 396 57.81 21.93 21.97
C THR A 396 57.83 21.27 23.37
N ALA A 397 57.69 19.95 23.50
CA ALA A 397 57.74 19.28 24.82
C ALA A 397 58.75 18.12 24.84
N TYR A 398 59.98 18.43 25.24
CA TYR A 398 61.13 17.52 25.35
C TYR A 398 61.91 18.10 26.57
N ASP A 399 62.05 17.49 27.76
CA ASP A 399 62.86 16.27 27.94
C ASP A 399 62.79 15.52 29.31
N GLN A 400 62.03 15.91 30.36
CA GLN A 400 62.08 15.14 31.65
C GLN A 400 60.74 14.80 32.32
N GLY A 401 59.63 15.47 31.96
CA GLY A 401 58.28 14.93 32.12
C GLY A 401 57.95 13.87 31.04
N GLN A 402 58.77 13.84 29.99
CA GLN A 402 58.53 13.06 28.78
C GLN A 402 58.58 11.55 29.01
N LEU A 403 59.42 11.01 29.90
CA LEU A 403 59.43 9.56 30.12
C LEU A 403 58.15 9.09 30.85
N SER A 404 57.68 9.86 31.83
CA SER A 404 56.42 9.63 32.54
C SER A 404 55.22 9.80 31.61
N GLU A 405 55.18 10.90 30.86
CA GLU A 405 54.10 11.18 29.90
C GLU A 405 54.13 10.25 28.69
N THR A 406 55.29 9.75 28.25
CA THR A 406 55.37 8.74 27.19
C THR A 406 54.97 7.37 27.70
N LEU A 407 55.31 6.98 28.94
CA LEU A 407 54.82 5.72 29.52
C LEU A 407 53.31 5.79 29.83
N GLN A 408 52.82 6.92 30.32
CA GLN A 408 51.39 7.15 30.57
C GLN A 408 50.62 7.24 29.24
N GLY A 409 51.16 7.96 28.26
CA GLY A 409 50.62 8.04 26.91
C GLY A 409 50.66 6.70 26.19
N TRP A 410 51.71 5.88 26.36
CA TRP A 410 51.76 4.52 25.84
C TRP A 410 50.75 3.62 26.51
N SER A 411 50.59 3.70 27.84
CA SER A 411 49.55 2.98 28.58
C SER A 411 48.15 3.37 28.10
N GLN A 412 47.90 4.66 27.89
CA GLN A 412 46.65 5.17 27.32
C GLN A 412 46.44 4.67 25.89
N LEU A 413 47.44 4.76 25.02
CA LEU A 413 47.37 4.26 23.64
C LEU A 413 47.12 2.75 23.59
N VAL A 414 47.74 1.96 24.47
CA VAL A 414 47.49 0.51 24.57
C VAL A 414 46.07 0.23 25.09
N GLN A 415 45.57 1.02 26.03
CA GLN A 415 44.18 0.90 26.50
C GLN A 415 43.17 1.29 25.42
N GLU A 416 43.41 2.42 24.73
CA GLU A 416 42.60 2.89 23.62
C GLU A 416 42.64 1.89 22.46
N GLU A 417 43.79 1.34 22.11
CA GLU A 417 43.92 0.32 21.08
C GLU A 417 43.16 -0.96 21.49
N LYS A 418 43.25 -1.39 22.74
CA LYS A 418 42.49 -2.54 23.24
C LYS A 418 40.98 -2.29 23.18
N GLN A 419 40.52 -1.10 23.58
CA GLN A 419 39.12 -0.71 23.46
C GLN A 419 38.68 -0.65 21.99
N LEU A 420 39.50 -0.09 21.11
CA LEU A 420 39.26 -0.02 19.67
C LEU A 420 39.24 -1.42 19.05
N GLN A 421 40.09 -2.33 19.48
CA GLN A 421 40.07 -3.75 19.08
C GLN A 421 38.80 -4.45 19.56
N MET A 422 38.33 -4.18 20.79
CA MET A 422 37.06 -4.72 21.29
C MET A 422 35.85 -4.19 20.52
N VAL A 423 35.82 -2.88 20.23
CA VAL A 423 34.78 -2.26 19.40
C VAL A 423 34.83 -2.79 17.97
N ASN A 424 36.01 -2.92 17.38
CA ASN A 424 36.20 -3.51 16.05
C ASN A 424 35.81 -4.98 16.01
N ALA A 425 36.11 -5.77 17.04
CA ALA A 425 35.67 -7.15 17.16
C ALA A 425 34.15 -7.25 17.30
N ALA A 426 33.53 -6.36 18.08
CA ALA A 426 32.08 -6.25 18.21
C ALA A 426 31.42 -5.84 16.89
N MET A 427 31.98 -4.87 16.17
CA MET A 427 31.52 -4.45 14.84
C MET A 427 31.68 -5.57 13.81
N ARG A 428 32.80 -6.30 13.79
CA ARG A 428 33.00 -7.47 12.91
C ARG A 428 31.97 -8.57 13.20
N LYS A 429 31.70 -8.86 14.48
CA LYS A 429 30.67 -9.82 14.89
C LYS A 429 29.27 -9.37 14.47
N SER A 430 28.96 -8.09 14.63
CA SER A 430 27.70 -7.48 14.18
C SER A 430 27.57 -7.52 12.66
N GLY A 431 28.63 -7.16 11.92
CA GLY A 431 28.69 -7.23 10.45
C GLY A 431 28.51 -8.64 9.90
N ALA A 432 29.13 -9.65 10.53
CA ALA A 432 28.91 -11.05 10.19
C ALA A 432 27.45 -11.48 10.45
N ARG A 433 26.84 -11.02 11.54
CA ARG A 433 25.42 -11.27 11.86
C ARG A 433 24.49 -10.61 10.84
N LEU A 434 24.75 -9.36 10.47
CA LEU A 434 23.99 -8.61 9.46
C LEU A 434 24.14 -9.25 8.08
N THR A 435 25.33 -9.73 7.72
CA THR A 435 25.57 -10.45 6.46
C THR A 435 24.79 -11.76 6.41
N ARG A 436 24.79 -12.54 7.50
CA ARG A 436 23.96 -13.76 7.61
C ARG A 436 22.47 -13.45 7.55
N LEU A 437 22.02 -12.38 8.21
CA LEU A 437 20.62 -11.93 8.18
C LEU A 437 20.23 -11.51 6.76
N ARG A 438 21.04 -10.69 6.10
CA ARG A 438 20.86 -10.27 4.70
C ARG A 438 20.77 -11.48 3.77
N HIS A 439 21.69 -12.45 3.91
CA HIS A 439 21.65 -13.68 3.10
C HIS A 439 20.35 -14.47 3.32
N LYS A 440 19.90 -14.62 4.57
CA LYS A 440 18.61 -15.26 4.88
C LYS A 440 17.43 -14.52 4.26
N HIS A 441 17.40 -13.19 4.33
CA HIS A 441 16.33 -12.40 3.71
C HIS A 441 16.35 -12.49 2.19
N VAL A 442 17.53 -12.43 1.55
CA VAL A 442 17.65 -12.57 0.09
C VAL A 442 17.20 -13.96 -0.36
N THR A 443 17.60 -15.03 0.33
CA THR A 443 17.17 -16.40 -0.01
C THR A 443 15.66 -16.58 0.21
N CYS A 444 15.10 -16.03 1.29
CA CYS A 444 13.66 -16.05 1.53
C CYS A 444 12.89 -15.26 0.45
N ALA A 445 13.36 -14.06 0.10
CA ALA A 445 12.77 -13.22 -0.93
C ALA A 445 12.82 -13.89 -2.32
N ARG A 446 13.94 -14.53 -2.67
CA ARG A 446 14.06 -15.34 -3.89
C ARG A 446 13.08 -16.52 -3.89
N GLY A 447 12.92 -17.20 -2.76
CA GLY A 447 11.95 -18.29 -2.62
C GLY A 447 10.50 -17.82 -2.78
N VAL A 448 10.15 -16.64 -2.25
CA VAL A 448 8.83 -16.02 -2.46
C VAL A 448 8.64 -15.62 -3.91
N SER A 449 9.62 -14.96 -4.52
CA SER A 449 9.59 -14.56 -5.93
C SER A 449 9.45 -15.76 -6.88
N GLY A 450 10.16 -16.86 -6.62
CA GLY A 450 10.03 -18.09 -7.40
C GLY A 450 8.63 -18.73 -7.29
N ARG A 451 8.02 -18.69 -6.10
CA ARG A 451 6.62 -19.14 -5.93
C ARG A 451 5.62 -18.25 -6.67
N ILE A 452 5.86 -16.93 -6.67
CA ILE A 452 5.02 -15.98 -7.41
C ILE A 452 5.15 -16.22 -8.93
N ALA A 453 6.38 -16.38 -9.44
CA ALA A 453 6.61 -16.68 -10.85
C ALA A 453 5.89 -17.97 -11.27
N HIS A 454 6.04 -19.05 -10.50
CA HIS A 454 5.34 -20.31 -10.75
C HIS A 454 3.80 -20.15 -10.68
N GLN A 455 3.30 -19.33 -9.76
CA GLN A 455 1.87 -19.04 -9.69
C GLN A 455 1.39 -18.25 -10.91
N MET A 456 2.18 -17.31 -11.43
CA MET A 456 1.87 -16.59 -12.67
C MET A 456 1.83 -17.54 -13.87
N ASP A 457 2.79 -18.47 -13.98
CA ASP A 457 2.78 -19.48 -15.05
C ASP A 457 1.50 -20.34 -15.02
N LEU A 458 1.05 -20.73 -13.83
CA LEU A 458 -0.20 -21.47 -13.66
C LEU A 458 -1.44 -20.64 -14.01
N ILE A 459 -1.42 -19.33 -13.74
CA ILE A 459 -2.51 -18.41 -14.12
C ILE A 459 -2.57 -18.31 -15.65
N TYR A 460 -1.44 -18.09 -16.32
CA TYR A 460 -1.39 -18.02 -17.79
C TYR A 460 -1.84 -19.32 -18.44
N LEU A 461 -1.44 -20.47 -17.90
CA LEU A 461 -1.92 -21.77 -18.37
C LEU A 461 -3.45 -21.90 -18.18
N GLY A 462 -3.97 -21.43 -17.05
CA GLY A 462 -5.41 -21.39 -16.77
C GLY A 462 -6.20 -20.50 -17.73
N GLU A 463 -5.66 -19.33 -18.08
CA GLU A 463 -6.24 -18.43 -19.08
C GLU A 463 -6.25 -19.07 -20.47
N CYS A 464 -5.13 -19.69 -20.89
CA CYS A 464 -5.05 -20.40 -22.16
C CYS A 464 -6.07 -21.55 -22.24
N MET A 465 -6.18 -22.36 -21.17
CA MET A 465 -7.14 -23.46 -21.11
C MET A 465 -8.59 -22.95 -21.13
N SER A 466 -8.88 -21.84 -20.43
CA SER A 466 -10.23 -21.25 -20.41
C SER A 466 -10.62 -20.68 -21.78
N ALA A 467 -9.68 -20.02 -22.45
CA ALA A 467 -9.86 -19.52 -23.82
C ALA A 467 -10.09 -20.68 -24.80
N TRP A 468 -9.34 -21.77 -24.68
CA TRP A 468 -9.53 -22.96 -25.50
C TRP A 468 -10.91 -23.63 -25.29
N VAL A 469 -11.35 -23.76 -24.03
CA VAL A 469 -12.70 -24.28 -23.73
C VAL A 469 -13.80 -23.37 -24.27
N LEU A 470 -13.61 -22.04 -24.21
CA LEU A 470 -14.56 -21.10 -24.79
C LEU A 470 -14.59 -21.25 -26.33
N HIS A 471 -13.43 -21.33 -26.97
CA HIS A 471 -13.32 -21.48 -28.42
C HIS A 471 -13.99 -22.77 -28.91
N THR A 472 -13.74 -23.90 -28.25
CA THR A 472 -14.38 -25.18 -28.60
C THR A 472 -15.91 -25.15 -28.44
N LYS A 473 -16.44 -24.43 -27.44
CA LYS A 473 -17.89 -24.21 -27.28
C LYS A 473 -18.47 -23.30 -28.36
N VAL A 474 -17.78 -22.21 -28.69
CA VAL A 474 -18.18 -21.31 -29.78
C VAL A 474 -18.19 -22.08 -31.10
N ASP A 475 -17.16 -22.86 -31.39
CA ASP A 475 -17.09 -23.69 -32.60
C ASP A 475 -18.20 -24.73 -32.67
N ALA A 476 -18.57 -25.34 -31.54
CA ALA A 476 -19.68 -26.28 -31.47
C ALA A 476 -21.01 -25.59 -31.80
N LEU A 477 -21.25 -24.38 -31.25
CA LEU A 477 -22.42 -23.58 -31.55
C LEU A 477 -22.45 -23.13 -33.01
N THR A 478 -21.33 -22.64 -33.53
CA THR A 478 -21.18 -22.25 -34.93
C THR A 478 -21.51 -23.40 -35.86
N ARG A 479 -21.00 -24.61 -35.59
CA ARG A 479 -21.34 -25.83 -36.35
C ARG A 479 -22.82 -26.19 -36.26
N LEU A 480 -23.44 -26.05 -35.08
CA LEU A 480 -24.87 -26.31 -34.88
C LEU A 480 -25.72 -25.34 -35.70
N TYR A 481 -25.43 -24.04 -35.65
CA TYR A 481 -26.18 -23.03 -36.41
C TYR A 481 -25.93 -23.10 -37.92
N ALA A 482 -24.71 -23.44 -38.35
CA ALA A 482 -24.42 -23.73 -39.75
C ALA A 482 -25.28 -24.90 -40.27
N ARG A 483 -25.38 -25.99 -39.51
CA ARG A 483 -26.27 -27.13 -39.85
C ARG A 483 -27.75 -26.71 -39.89
N LYS A 484 -28.22 -25.91 -38.94
CA LYS A 484 -29.60 -25.40 -38.94
C LYS A 484 -29.89 -24.51 -40.14
N LEU A 485 -28.96 -23.61 -40.50
CA LEU A 485 -29.09 -22.76 -41.67
C LEU A 485 -29.12 -23.58 -42.96
N GLU A 486 -28.27 -24.59 -43.07
CA GLU A 486 -28.25 -25.46 -44.25
C GLU A 486 -29.55 -26.25 -44.38
N PHE A 487 -30.06 -26.81 -43.27
CA PHE A 487 -31.37 -27.45 -43.24
C PHE A 487 -32.50 -26.50 -43.65
N LYS A 488 -32.45 -25.23 -43.21
CA LYS A 488 -33.43 -24.21 -43.63
C LYS A 488 -33.30 -23.85 -45.11
N ARG A 489 -32.09 -23.81 -45.66
CA ARG A 489 -31.87 -23.63 -47.10
C ARG A 489 -32.41 -24.81 -47.90
N GLU A 490 -32.19 -26.04 -47.44
CA GLU A 490 -32.77 -27.24 -48.06
C GLU A 490 -34.30 -27.22 -48.01
N GLN A 491 -34.90 -26.82 -46.89
CA GLN A 491 -36.36 -26.62 -46.79
C GLN A 491 -36.86 -25.59 -47.79
N LEU A 492 -36.19 -24.43 -47.91
CA LEU A 492 -36.56 -23.39 -48.87
C LEU A 492 -36.42 -23.86 -50.32
N LYS A 493 -35.35 -24.60 -50.64
CA LYS A 493 -35.19 -25.25 -51.95
C LYS A 493 -36.32 -26.23 -52.23
N GLY A 494 -36.72 -27.04 -51.24
CA GLY A 494 -37.87 -27.95 -51.35
C GLY A 494 -39.18 -27.21 -51.62
N VAL A 495 -39.43 -26.10 -50.91
CA VAL A 495 -40.59 -25.24 -51.16
C VAL A 495 -40.55 -24.62 -52.57
N GLN A 496 -39.38 -24.16 -53.03
CA GLN A 496 -39.21 -23.66 -54.40
C GLN A 496 -39.53 -24.72 -55.46
N VAL A 497 -39.08 -25.96 -55.26
CA VAL A 497 -39.40 -27.10 -56.13
C VAL A 497 -40.90 -27.38 -56.14
N LEU A 498 -41.58 -27.37 -54.97
CA LEU A 498 -43.02 -27.53 -54.89
C LEU A 498 -43.77 -26.42 -55.63
N PHE A 499 -43.32 -25.17 -55.52
CA PHE A 499 -43.90 -24.06 -56.30
C PHE A 499 -43.68 -24.22 -57.81
N HIS A 500 -42.51 -24.69 -58.25
CA HIS A 500 -42.26 -24.96 -59.67
C HIS A 500 -43.12 -26.12 -60.18
N GLN A 501 -43.28 -27.19 -59.39
CA GLN A 501 -44.18 -28.30 -59.73
C GLN A 501 -45.63 -27.86 -59.79
N PHE A 502 -46.08 -27.03 -58.83
CA PHE A 502 -47.43 -26.47 -58.82
C PHE A 502 -47.67 -25.55 -60.02
N ALA A 503 -46.72 -24.67 -60.36
CA ALA A 503 -46.80 -23.83 -61.54
C ALA A 503 -46.86 -24.67 -62.83
N SER A 504 -46.01 -25.70 -62.95
CA SER A 504 -46.04 -26.63 -64.07
C SER A 504 -47.34 -27.42 -64.17
N GLN A 505 -47.94 -27.82 -63.03
CA GLN A 505 -49.26 -28.45 -62.99
C GLN A 505 -50.39 -27.48 -63.36
N LEU A 506 -50.29 -26.20 -63.01
CA LEU A 506 -51.23 -25.17 -63.47
C LEU A 506 -51.14 -24.96 -64.97
N GLU A 507 -49.92 -24.91 -65.52
CA GLU A 507 -49.68 -24.81 -66.96
C GLU A 507 -50.20 -26.05 -67.71
N GLN A 508 -50.05 -27.24 -67.14
CA GLN A 508 -50.56 -28.50 -67.72
C GLN A 508 -52.07 -28.70 -67.51
N GLY A 509 -52.63 -28.25 -66.38
CA GLY A 509 -54.00 -28.54 -65.95
C GLY A 509 -55.05 -27.51 -66.35
N ILE A 510 -54.66 -26.27 -66.65
CA ILE A 510 -55.62 -25.23 -67.11
C ILE A 510 -55.79 -25.27 -68.64
N GLY A 511 -54.87 -25.90 -69.38
CA GLY A 511 -54.89 -25.95 -70.86
C GLY A 511 -55.52 -27.19 -71.50
N SER A 512 -55.87 -28.24 -70.73
CA SER A 512 -56.44 -29.48 -71.25
C SER A 512 -57.78 -29.84 -70.60
N GLY A 513 -58.64 -28.84 -70.43
CA GLY A 513 -60.08 -29.04 -70.29
C GLY A 513 -60.71 -29.36 -71.64
N GLY A 514 -60.45 -30.56 -72.15
CA GLY A 514 -61.44 -31.34 -72.88
C GLY A 514 -61.79 -32.48 -71.93
N ASP A 515 -62.94 -32.40 -71.25
CA ASP A 515 -64.12 -33.17 -71.64
C ASP A 515 -63.71 -34.55 -72.14
N ASP A 516 -63.57 -35.50 -71.21
CA ASP A 516 -64.56 -36.57 -71.10
C ASP A 516 -64.10 -37.65 -70.11
N ASP A 517 -65.10 -38.28 -69.52
CA ASP A 517 -65.06 -39.62 -68.95
C ASP A 517 -64.60 -39.83 -67.50
N LEU A 518 -65.63 -39.79 -66.66
CA LEU A 518 -66.16 -40.97 -65.98
C LEU A 518 -65.23 -41.69 -64.97
N PHE A 519 -65.62 -41.50 -63.70
CA PHE A 519 -66.24 -42.60 -62.94
C PHE A 519 -65.48 -43.95 -62.98
N SER A 520 -64.42 -44.09 -62.18
CA SER A 520 -64.08 -45.42 -61.68
C SER A 520 -63.28 -45.43 -60.38
N ALA A 521 -63.92 -46.06 -59.40
CA ALA A 521 -63.36 -46.90 -58.34
C ALA A 521 -62.35 -46.27 -57.35
N ARG A 522 -62.76 -46.07 -56.10
CA ARG A 522 -62.83 -47.08 -55.02
C ARG A 522 -61.48 -47.69 -54.61
N SER A 523 -61.24 -47.53 -53.30
CA SER A 523 -60.49 -48.37 -52.37
C SER A 523 -58.98 -48.53 -52.58
N ASN A 524 -58.19 -47.92 -51.70
CA ASN A 524 -57.64 -48.70 -50.58
C ASN A 524 -57.06 -47.81 -49.48
N ALA A 525 -57.74 -47.83 -48.34
CA ALA A 525 -57.17 -47.50 -47.05
C ALA A 525 -56.14 -48.58 -46.66
N ALA A 526 -54.87 -48.21 -46.55
CA ALA A 526 -53.86 -49.04 -45.90
C ALA A 526 -52.93 -48.16 -45.05
N ARG A 527 -53.41 -47.91 -43.82
CA ARG A 527 -52.66 -48.04 -42.56
C ARG A 527 -51.15 -47.71 -42.65
N GLY A 528 -50.81 -46.54 -42.12
CA GLY A 528 -49.44 -46.12 -41.89
C GLY A 528 -48.62 -47.17 -41.14
N LYS A 529 -47.46 -47.50 -41.71
CA LYS A 529 -46.30 -48.03 -41.00
C LYS A 529 -45.19 -46.98 -41.13
N LEU A 530 -45.10 -46.13 -40.11
CA LEU A 530 -43.91 -45.34 -39.84
C LEU A 530 -42.73 -46.30 -39.75
N HIS A 531 -41.89 -46.30 -40.78
CA HIS A 531 -40.53 -46.85 -40.69
C HIS A 531 -39.76 -45.96 -39.71
N ALA A 532 -39.64 -46.45 -38.48
CA ALA A 532 -38.68 -45.94 -37.52
C ALA A 532 -37.28 -46.07 -38.12
N ILE A 533 -36.65 -44.94 -38.38
CA ILE A 533 -35.24 -44.84 -38.72
C ILE A 533 -34.44 -45.45 -37.55
N PRO A 534 -33.61 -46.48 -37.77
CA PRO A 534 -32.79 -47.06 -36.73
C PRO A 534 -31.67 -46.07 -36.38
N MET A 535 -31.86 -45.31 -35.30
CA MET A 535 -30.78 -44.57 -34.65
C MET A 535 -29.80 -45.59 -34.07
N GLY A 536 -28.66 -45.73 -34.75
CA GLY A 536 -27.59 -46.64 -34.38
C GLY A 536 -27.10 -46.41 -32.95
N ARG A 537 -26.97 -47.54 -32.24
CA ARG A 537 -25.84 -47.83 -31.35
C ARG A 537 -24.56 -47.29 -32.00
N GLY A 538 -23.61 -46.68 -31.34
CA GLY A 538 -23.27 -46.68 -29.92
C GLY A 538 -21.77 -46.40 -29.93
N LEU A 539 -21.33 -45.39 -29.21
CA LEU A 539 -19.93 -45.23 -28.85
C LEU A 539 -19.90 -44.68 -27.44
N ASP A 540 -19.41 -45.54 -26.56
CA ASP A 540 -19.19 -45.33 -25.15
C ASP A 540 -18.33 -44.09 -24.89
N ALA A 541 -18.89 -43.17 -24.11
CA ALA A 541 -18.12 -42.15 -23.42
C ALA A 541 -18.67 -42.06 -21.98
N GLY A 542 -17.83 -42.44 -21.03
CA GLY A 542 -18.17 -42.63 -19.62
C GLY A 542 -18.84 -41.42 -18.98
N CYS A 543 -20.08 -41.64 -18.54
CA CYS A 543 -20.79 -40.76 -17.62
C CYS A 543 -20.37 -41.06 -16.18
N LEU A 544 -19.92 -40.01 -15.49
CA LEU A 544 -19.81 -39.92 -14.03
C LEU A 544 -21.20 -40.14 -13.36
N PRO A 545 -21.24 -40.61 -12.10
CA PRO A 545 -22.49 -40.99 -11.44
C PRO A 545 -23.34 -39.76 -11.13
N ARG A 546 -24.55 -39.74 -11.72
CA ARG A 546 -25.58 -38.73 -11.51
C ARG A 546 -26.33 -39.05 -10.21
N GLY A 547 -26.02 -38.30 -9.16
CA GLY A 547 -26.76 -38.31 -7.91
C GLY A 547 -28.21 -37.89 -8.10
N GLN A 548 -29.09 -38.82 -7.73
CA GLN A 548 -30.45 -38.67 -7.20
C GLN A 548 -30.94 -37.22 -7.01
N GLN A 549 -31.79 -36.75 -7.92
CA GLN A 549 -32.66 -35.60 -7.71
C GLN A 549 -33.92 -36.07 -6.96
N GLN A 550 -34.04 -35.68 -5.69
CA GLN A 550 -35.34 -35.49 -5.05
C GLN A 550 -35.52 -33.98 -4.85
N GLY A 551 -36.70 -33.50 -5.25
CA GLY A 551 -37.04 -32.10 -5.34
C GLY A 551 -37.45 -31.44 -4.01
N ALA A 552 -38.05 -30.26 -4.19
CA ALA A 552 -38.61 -29.32 -3.22
C ALA A 552 -37.65 -28.20 -2.77
N THR A 553 -37.65 -27.13 -3.56
CA THR A 553 -37.28 -25.78 -3.13
C THR A 553 -38.31 -25.25 -2.14
N LEU A 554 -37.96 -25.23 -0.85
CA LEU A 554 -38.61 -24.39 0.16
C LEU A 554 -37.69 -23.19 0.45
N LEU A 555 -38.29 -22.00 0.47
CA LEU A 555 -37.64 -20.73 0.77
C LEU A 555 -37.00 -20.74 2.18
N PRO A 556 -35.89 -20.02 2.41
CA PRO A 556 -35.32 -19.87 3.76
C PRO A 556 -36.17 -18.92 4.61
N GLU A 557 -36.75 -19.45 5.69
CA GLU A 557 -37.31 -18.65 6.79
C GLU A 557 -36.21 -17.84 7.48
N ILE A 558 -36.48 -16.54 7.62
CA ILE A 558 -35.67 -15.59 8.38
C ILE A 558 -36.29 -15.50 9.78
N HIS A 559 -35.69 -16.12 10.80
CA HIS A 559 -35.69 -15.64 12.19
C HIS A 559 -34.64 -16.37 13.05
N PRO A 560 -33.97 -15.68 14.00
CA PRO A 560 -32.86 -16.24 14.78
C PRO A 560 -33.35 -16.86 16.10
N SER A 561 -33.10 -18.15 16.32
CA SER A 561 -33.27 -18.78 17.64
C SER A 561 -31.96 -18.73 18.44
N LYS A 562 -32.03 -18.06 19.58
CA LYS A 562 -31.01 -18.01 20.63
C LYS A 562 -30.79 -19.43 21.19
N GLN A 563 -29.59 -20.00 21.02
CA GLN A 563 -29.15 -21.15 21.83
C GLN A 563 -28.20 -20.69 22.94
N LYS A 564 -28.65 -20.86 24.18
CA LYS A 564 -27.85 -20.76 25.41
C LYS A 564 -26.82 -21.88 25.43
N ARG A 565 -25.55 -21.56 25.68
CA ARG A 565 -24.52 -22.54 26.06
C ARG A 565 -24.72 -22.95 27.53
N PRO A 566 -24.57 -24.23 27.89
CA PRO A 566 -24.42 -24.63 29.28
C PRO A 566 -22.98 -24.34 29.74
N LEU A 567 -22.86 -23.90 31.00
CA LEU A 567 -21.60 -23.74 31.71
C LEU A 567 -20.99 -25.11 32.04
N PRO A 568 -19.66 -25.29 31.95
CA PRO A 568 -19.01 -26.49 32.45
C PRO A 568 -18.80 -26.37 33.95
N GLY A 569 -19.53 -27.17 34.72
CA GLY A 569 -19.25 -27.45 36.12
C GLY A 569 -19.11 -28.96 36.30
N GLN A 570 -18.14 -29.32 37.14
CA GLN A 570 -18.19 -30.50 38.01
C GLN A 570 -18.10 -31.87 37.33
N TYR A 571 -16.88 -32.41 37.31
CA TYR A 571 -16.67 -33.78 37.77
C TYR A 571 -15.45 -33.80 38.69
N ALA A 572 -15.71 -34.10 39.97
CA ALA A 572 -14.72 -34.58 40.91
C ALA A 572 -14.72 -36.11 40.85
N SER A 573 -13.52 -36.69 40.80
CA SER A 573 -13.12 -37.99 41.40
C SER A 573 -11.61 -38.07 41.30
#